data_AF-A0A293LR41-F1
#
_entry.id   AF-A0A293LR41-F1
#
_cell.length_a   1.000
_cell.length_b   1.000
_cell.length_c   1.000
_cell.angle_alpha   90.00
_cell.angle_beta   90.00
_cell.angle_gamma   90.00
#
_symmetry.space_group_name_H-M   'P 1'
#
loop_
_entity.id
_entity.type
_entity.pdbx_description
1 polymer ?
#
loop_
_entity_poly.entity_id
_entity_poly.type
_entity_poly.pdbx_seq_one_letter_code
_entity_poly.pdbx_strand_id
1 'polypeptide(L)'
;MPWIALTTRFVVHTNLLFGGRRLPSAVLTSWIRRLNTNAKSTDASTTEEESNVVRDHQSYLEKQSQKRIDLLCELLQCSSSTATCLVMQNKTILSVKEENLAKSIGILKILFPLKNVLATPELMTFQFGTVEQRYHILEEFGVKNITSSRILRYKDLVSRPAYTLKRHRLIPSDMDPALEMLTHLDLPKHIQADILSRLPLHHTVSMSLYEVKRIILQGYLCWRFHCTKEELKHVVRKYPSVQNRSLQFLKRTIDILIEDFKFTSAKIMHNGFLLLCHPGHLDAILSQVRHLGGMDVRHIGALCPRLLTVAPEQLLRIERVLREHCVTTLQVQRCPRIYTLCPRTVDARLKEMQQVSEFAVRKSMPRMLNLVYHYSRAAQRMEILAERQHTSLAVPVTINTLTAATRNFDKALYSGGDMRHGKEAHAFLAQHLDTDENEVRTHLQRHPAAYRAALLNVRQVVDLLEANGFTREQIWEGVQVVLYDVELVAQQVRLLPTREEIQPFEAWRKDTHLAELLLYFMERDTHFTGLTKMDVLQSLSREQSYDASSSQREIFENLYLHTSVARNDVVKASSHRTNVCRELPKQLTSRVKAS
;
A
#
# COMPACT_ATOMS: atom_id res chain seq x y z
N MET A 1 31.91 10.56 12.38
CA MET A 1 32.42 11.78 11.70
C MET A 1 33.47 11.37 10.67
N PRO A 2 33.59 12.00 9.48
CA PRO A 2 32.66 12.91 8.82
C PRO A 2 32.06 12.30 7.53
N TRP A 3 30.84 12.75 7.21
CA TRP A 3 30.17 12.59 5.93
C TRP A 3 30.49 13.83 5.08
N ILE A 4 30.86 13.63 3.82
CA ILE A 4 30.97 14.71 2.82
C ILE A 4 29.71 14.64 1.94
N ALA A 5 28.90 15.69 1.98
CA ALA A 5 27.79 15.91 1.08
C ALA A 5 28.29 16.65 -0.18
N LEU A 6 28.08 16.07 -1.35
CA LEU A 6 28.24 16.76 -2.64
C LEU A 6 26.87 16.88 -3.28
N THR A 7 26.31 18.09 -3.25
CA THR A 7 25.10 18.46 -3.99
C THR A 7 25.51 19.22 -5.24
N THR A 8 25.47 18.56 -6.39
CA THR A 8 25.65 19.23 -7.70
C THR A 8 24.28 19.65 -8.22
N ARG A 9 24.01 20.96 -8.23
CA ARG A 9 22.87 21.57 -8.91
C ARG A 9 23.25 21.82 -10.36
N PHE A 10 22.49 21.29 -11.31
CA PHE A 10 22.49 21.76 -12.70
C PHE A 10 21.15 22.42 -13.00
N VAL A 11 21.20 23.73 -13.27
CA VAL A 11 20.11 24.52 -13.83
C VAL A 11 20.47 24.71 -15.30
N VAL A 12 19.66 24.16 -16.21
CA VAL A 12 19.74 24.47 -17.63
C VAL A 12 18.49 25.27 -17.98
N HIS A 13 18.67 26.58 -18.16
CA HIS A 13 17.68 27.44 -18.79
C HIS A 13 17.79 27.26 -20.31
N THR A 14 16.71 26.85 -20.96
CA THR A 14 16.51 27.06 -22.40
C THR A 14 15.11 27.61 -22.63
N ASN A 15 15.05 28.88 -23.02
CA ASN A 15 13.85 29.54 -23.53
C ASN A 15 13.79 29.29 -25.04
N LEU A 16 12.75 28.62 -25.53
CA LEU A 16 12.33 28.69 -26.92
C LEU A 16 10.79 28.76 -26.96
N LEU A 17 10.31 29.89 -27.49
CA LEU A 17 8.91 30.21 -27.71
C LEU A 17 8.46 29.59 -29.04
N PHE A 18 7.42 28.75 -29.04
CA PHE A 18 6.42 28.65 -30.12
C PHE A 18 5.12 28.05 -29.56
N GLY A 19 3.99 28.55 -30.04
CA GLY A 19 2.68 28.40 -29.42
C GLY A 19 1.98 27.04 -29.63
N GLY A 20 1.02 26.78 -28.74
CA GLY A 20 0.04 25.70 -28.85
C GLY A 20 -0.01 24.80 -27.60
N ARG A 21 -1.13 24.87 -26.86
CA ARG A 21 -1.48 24.11 -25.63
C ARG A 21 -0.71 24.52 -24.36
N ARG A 22 -1.38 25.30 -23.49
CA ARG A 22 -1.14 25.25 -22.04
C ARG A 22 -2.27 24.42 -21.41
N LEU A 23 -1.98 23.18 -21.00
CA LEU A 23 -2.56 22.71 -19.74
C LEU A 23 -2.07 23.68 -18.66
N PRO A 24 -2.87 24.06 -17.65
CA PRO A 24 -2.42 25.03 -16.66
C PRO A 24 -1.20 24.46 -15.92
N SER A 25 -0.01 24.89 -16.30
CA SER A 25 1.25 24.67 -15.57
C SER A 25 1.06 25.03 -14.09
N ALA A 26 0.14 25.94 -13.76
CA ALA A 26 -0.28 26.31 -12.41
C ALA A 26 -0.82 25.14 -11.56
N VAL A 27 -1.50 24.14 -12.14
CA VAL A 27 -2.00 22.97 -11.38
C VAL A 27 -0.88 21.98 -11.12
N LEU A 28 -0.03 21.71 -12.12
CA LEU A 28 1.16 20.85 -11.96
C LEU A 28 2.21 21.48 -11.02
N THR A 29 2.46 22.79 -11.10
CA THR A 29 3.38 23.49 -10.18
C THR A 29 2.81 23.66 -8.78
N SER A 30 1.49 23.79 -8.62
CA SER A 30 0.81 23.71 -7.32
C SER A 30 0.95 22.32 -6.68
N TRP A 31 0.85 21.26 -7.49
CA TRP A 31 1.10 19.88 -7.08
C TRP A 31 2.57 19.63 -6.68
N ILE A 32 3.53 20.15 -7.45
CA ILE A 32 4.97 20.09 -7.15
C ILE A 32 5.31 20.89 -5.89
N ARG A 33 4.68 22.05 -5.67
CA ARG A 33 4.83 22.81 -4.40
C ARG A 33 4.32 22.03 -3.20
N ARG A 34 3.19 21.32 -3.28
CA ARG A 34 2.67 20.53 -2.15
C ARG A 34 3.53 19.32 -1.79
N LEU A 35 4.25 18.74 -2.76
CA LEU A 35 5.21 17.67 -2.49
C LEU A 35 6.55 18.18 -1.93
N ASN A 36 6.98 19.38 -2.32
CA ASN A 36 8.26 19.97 -1.90
C ASN A 36 8.18 20.88 -0.67
N THR A 37 7.01 21.36 -0.26
CA THR A 37 6.83 22.27 0.91
C THR A 37 7.00 21.59 2.27
N ASN A 38 7.12 20.25 2.33
CA ASN A 38 7.52 19.55 3.55
C ASN A 38 9.04 19.46 3.76
N ALA A 39 9.84 20.10 2.91
CA ALA A 39 11.29 20.14 3.07
C ALA A 39 11.84 21.50 2.61
N LYS A 40 12.25 22.30 3.60
CA LYS A 40 13.08 23.53 3.53
C LYS A 40 12.32 24.86 3.65
N SER A 41 12.44 25.46 4.83
CA SER A 41 12.84 26.87 4.95
C SER A 41 13.29 27.17 6.37
N THR A 42 14.60 27.33 6.58
CA THR A 42 15.20 28.25 7.56
C THR A 42 16.63 28.46 7.12
N ASP A 43 16.99 29.72 6.81
CA ASP A 43 18.11 30.43 7.43
C ASP A 43 18.37 31.74 6.67
N ALA A 44 18.28 32.88 7.39
CA ALA A 44 19.39 33.82 7.64
C ALA A 44 18.90 35.19 8.15
N SER A 45 18.79 35.36 9.48
CA SER A 45 18.93 36.66 10.19
C SER A 45 19.16 36.45 11.70
N THR A 46 20.28 35.81 12.04
CA THR A 46 20.81 35.62 13.41
C THR A 46 21.45 36.94 13.88
N THR A 47 20.92 37.65 14.87
CA THR A 47 21.27 37.42 16.28
C THR A 47 20.22 37.88 17.30
N GLU A 48 19.18 38.63 16.91
CA GLU A 48 18.06 39.00 17.82
C GLU A 48 16.91 37.99 17.77
N GLU A 49 16.67 37.36 16.61
CA GLU A 49 15.67 36.30 16.44
C GLU A 49 16.02 35.04 17.24
N GLU A 50 17.30 34.73 17.46
CA GLU A 50 17.70 33.57 18.26
C GLU A 50 17.25 33.69 19.73
N SER A 51 17.22 34.91 20.29
CA SER A 51 16.78 35.13 21.67
C SER A 51 15.25 34.99 21.82
N ASN A 52 14.48 35.38 20.80
CA ASN A 52 13.02 35.25 20.78
C ASN A 52 12.59 33.82 20.40
N VAL A 53 13.27 33.17 19.45
CA VAL A 53 13.05 31.76 19.09
C VAL A 53 13.39 30.84 20.26
N VAL A 54 14.43 31.13 21.04
CA VAL A 54 14.75 30.36 22.26
C VAL A 54 13.69 30.56 23.35
N ARG A 55 13.20 31.79 23.58
CA ARG A 55 12.09 32.04 24.53
C ARG A 55 10.78 31.39 24.09
N ASP A 56 10.46 31.44 22.79
CA ASP A 56 9.26 30.83 22.23
C ASP A 56 9.35 29.30 22.27
N HIS A 57 10.53 28.73 22.02
CA HIS A 57 10.76 27.29 22.15
C HIS A 57 10.68 26.83 23.63
N GLN A 58 11.21 27.63 24.56
CA GLN A 58 11.14 27.35 25.99
C GLN A 58 9.68 27.43 26.51
N SER A 59 8.92 28.45 26.11
CA SER A 59 7.49 28.57 26.39
C SER A 59 6.67 27.42 25.77
N TYR A 60 7.03 26.98 24.57
CA TYR A 60 6.38 25.84 23.92
C TYR A 60 6.64 24.52 24.66
N LEU A 61 7.88 24.28 25.10
CA LEU A 61 8.26 23.10 25.88
C LEU A 61 7.59 23.09 27.26
N GLU A 62 7.46 24.24 27.91
CA GLU A 62 6.73 24.40 29.18
C GLU A 62 5.22 24.14 29.01
N LYS A 63 4.61 24.63 27.92
CA LYS A 63 3.21 24.32 27.61
C LYS A 63 3.00 22.84 27.30
N GLN A 64 3.94 22.21 26.59
CA GLN A 64 3.87 20.80 26.26
C GLN A 64 4.07 19.91 27.49
N SER A 65 4.95 20.29 28.41
CA SER A 65 5.15 19.58 29.69
C SER A 65 3.93 19.74 30.59
N GLN A 66 3.33 20.93 30.67
CA GLN A 66 2.12 21.16 31.46
C GLN A 66 0.94 20.33 30.97
N LYS A 67 0.66 20.32 29.66
CA LYS A 67 -0.38 19.45 29.07
C LYS A 67 -0.14 17.98 29.41
N ARG A 68 1.13 17.54 29.43
CA ARG A 68 1.47 16.16 29.78
C ARG A 68 1.21 15.88 31.25
N ILE A 69 1.55 16.82 32.12
CA ILE A 69 1.29 16.73 33.57
C ILE A 69 -0.21 16.63 33.82
N ASP A 70 -1.03 17.46 33.16
CA ASP A 70 -2.49 17.44 33.28
C ASP A 70 -3.06 16.09 32.84
N LEU A 71 -2.61 15.56 31.70
CA LEU A 71 -2.99 14.24 31.21
C LEU A 71 -2.60 13.12 32.20
N LEU A 72 -1.41 13.19 32.81
CA LEU A 72 -1.00 12.21 33.83
C LEU A 72 -1.85 12.32 35.09
N CYS A 73 -2.19 13.53 35.53
CA CYS A 73 -3.08 13.75 36.67
C CYS A 73 -4.44 13.08 36.43
N GLU A 74 -5.02 13.29 35.25
CA GLU A 74 -6.28 12.68 34.84
C GLU A 74 -6.17 11.14 34.80
N LEU A 75 -5.18 10.63 34.06
CA LEU A 75 -5.04 9.20 33.81
C LEU A 75 -4.64 8.41 35.05
N LEU A 76 -3.84 8.97 35.96
CA LEU A 76 -3.37 8.30 37.17
C LEU A 76 -4.16 8.67 38.42
N GLN A 77 -5.03 9.70 38.34
CA GLN A 77 -5.76 10.27 39.48
C GLN A 77 -4.80 10.70 40.60
N CYS A 78 -3.73 11.41 40.24
CA CYS A 78 -2.71 11.89 41.18
C CYS A 78 -2.57 13.42 41.16
N SER A 79 -1.85 13.97 42.15
CA SER A 79 -1.61 15.41 42.22
C SER A 79 -0.66 15.90 41.11
N SER A 80 -0.80 17.17 40.74
CA SER A 80 0.13 17.82 39.80
C SER A 80 1.59 17.72 40.24
N SER A 81 1.87 17.80 41.55
CA SER A 81 3.21 17.59 42.11
C SER A 81 3.75 16.17 41.86
N THR A 82 2.89 15.15 41.98
CA THR A 82 3.25 13.75 41.71
C THR A 82 3.51 13.53 40.22
N ALA A 83 2.62 14.02 39.36
CA ALA A 83 2.79 13.93 37.92
C ALA A 83 4.06 14.66 37.44
N THR A 84 4.35 15.84 37.99
CA THR A 84 5.61 16.56 37.75
C THR A 84 6.82 15.74 38.16
N CYS A 85 6.78 15.09 39.34
CA CYS A 85 7.86 14.22 39.80
C CYS A 85 8.10 13.05 38.83
N LEU A 86 7.05 12.40 38.33
CA LEU A 86 7.16 11.30 37.35
C LEU A 86 7.85 11.74 36.06
N VAL A 87 7.47 12.92 35.53
CA VAL A 87 8.09 13.48 34.33
C VAL A 87 9.56 13.83 34.58
N MET A 88 9.89 14.31 35.77
CA MET A 88 11.28 14.61 36.15
C MET A 88 12.12 13.34 36.30
N GLN A 89 11.57 12.27 36.86
CA GLN A 89 12.21 10.97 36.97
C GLN A 89 12.43 10.32 35.60
N ASN A 90 11.47 10.46 34.68
CA ASN A 90 11.57 9.92 33.34
C ASN A 90 11.06 10.89 32.27
N LYS A 91 11.98 11.71 31.76
CA LYS A 91 11.67 12.71 30.71
C LYS A 91 11.17 12.08 29.39
N THR A 92 11.41 10.79 29.16
CA THR A 92 10.94 10.12 27.94
C THR A 92 9.42 10.03 27.86
N ILE A 93 8.70 10.21 28.96
CA ILE A 93 7.23 10.30 28.97
C ILE A 93 6.72 11.44 28.08
N LEU A 94 7.46 12.55 27.98
CA LEU A 94 7.07 13.72 27.18
C LEU A 94 6.97 13.39 25.68
N SER A 95 7.80 12.46 25.19
CA SER A 95 7.87 12.09 23.77
C SER A 95 6.90 10.98 23.37
N VAL A 96 6.26 10.30 24.33
CA VAL A 96 5.28 9.25 24.04
C VAL A 96 3.98 9.89 23.52
N LYS A 97 3.41 9.33 22.45
CA LYS A 97 2.10 9.77 21.94
C LYS A 97 1.02 9.60 23.02
N GLU A 98 0.16 10.60 23.19
CA GLU A 98 -0.90 10.64 24.22
C GLU A 98 -1.77 9.37 24.21
N GLU A 99 -2.24 8.95 23.03
CA GLU A 99 -3.05 7.73 22.88
C GLU A 99 -2.33 6.47 23.37
N ASN A 100 -1.03 6.35 23.07
CA ASN A 100 -0.24 5.21 23.50
C ASN A 100 0.02 5.25 25.00
N LEU A 101 0.28 6.43 25.55
CA LEU A 101 0.48 6.62 26.98
C LEU A 101 -0.79 6.25 27.77
N ALA A 102 -1.95 6.71 27.31
CA ALA A 102 -3.25 6.38 27.92
C ALA A 102 -3.50 4.87 27.91
N LYS A 103 -3.29 4.21 26.77
CA LYS A 103 -3.43 2.74 26.66
C LYS A 103 -2.43 1.98 27.54
N SER A 104 -1.16 2.42 27.58
CA SER A 104 -0.15 1.81 28.44
C SER A 104 -0.48 1.96 29.93
N ILE A 105 -0.91 3.15 30.36
CA ILE A 105 -1.32 3.38 31.77
C ILE A 105 -2.56 2.54 32.12
N GLY A 106 -3.53 2.43 31.21
CA GLY A 106 -4.69 1.56 31.39
C GLY A 106 -4.31 0.12 31.70
N ILE A 107 -3.39 -0.46 30.90
CA ILE A 107 -2.87 -1.82 31.15
C ILE A 107 -2.11 -1.89 32.48
N LEU A 108 -1.25 -0.91 32.78
CA LEU A 108 -0.48 -0.89 34.02
C LEU A 108 -1.37 -0.87 35.26
N LYS A 109 -2.49 -0.16 35.23
CA LYS A 109 -3.49 -0.13 36.32
C LYS A 109 -4.20 -1.47 36.51
N ILE A 110 -4.37 -2.25 35.44
CA ILE A 110 -4.95 -3.60 35.51
C ILE A 110 -3.93 -4.57 36.13
N LEU A 111 -2.67 -4.49 35.72
CA LEU A 111 -1.63 -5.44 36.13
C LEU A 111 -1.03 -5.15 37.51
N PHE A 112 -0.99 -3.89 37.94
CA PHE A 112 -0.32 -3.47 39.16
C PHE A 112 -1.13 -2.48 39.98
N PRO A 113 -1.01 -2.52 41.32
CA PRO A 113 -1.51 -1.46 42.18
C PRO A 113 -0.93 -0.11 41.79
N LEU A 114 -1.73 0.96 41.86
CA LEU A 114 -1.33 2.32 41.46
C LEU A 114 -0.01 2.76 42.11
N LYS A 115 0.20 2.46 43.39
CA LYS A 115 1.44 2.77 44.12
C LYS A 115 2.68 2.23 43.41
N ASN A 116 2.60 1.01 42.84
CA ASN A 116 3.72 0.38 42.14
C ASN A 116 3.94 0.99 40.76
N VAL A 117 2.86 1.41 40.10
CA VAL A 117 2.93 2.12 38.80
C VAL A 117 3.62 3.47 38.98
N LEU A 118 3.27 4.22 40.04
CA LEU A 118 3.89 5.50 40.36
C LEU A 118 5.37 5.35 40.75
N ALA A 119 5.76 4.24 41.39
CA ALA A 119 7.14 4.00 41.80
C ALA A 119 8.09 3.62 40.64
N THR A 120 7.56 3.28 39.46
CA THR A 120 8.36 2.85 38.29
C THR A 120 7.87 3.51 37.00
N PRO A 121 8.14 4.82 36.80
CA PRO A 121 7.70 5.57 35.63
C PRO A 121 8.26 5.05 34.29
N GLU A 122 9.34 4.26 34.31
CA GLU A 122 9.95 3.65 33.13
C GLU A 122 9.00 2.68 32.40
N LEU A 123 8.07 2.06 33.12
CA LEU A 123 7.10 1.14 32.51
C LEU A 123 6.13 1.86 31.57
N MET A 124 5.86 3.14 31.81
CA MET A 124 4.94 3.95 30.98
C MET A 124 5.52 4.24 29.59
N THR A 125 6.84 4.14 29.43
CA THR A 125 7.55 4.52 28.20
C THR A 125 7.93 3.31 27.35
N PHE A 126 7.61 2.10 27.82
CA PHE A 126 7.73 0.91 27.00
C PHE A 126 6.76 0.95 25.81
N GLN A 127 7.14 0.28 24.72
CA GLN A 127 6.24 0.08 23.60
C GLN A 127 4.97 -0.64 24.08
N PHE A 128 3.81 -0.16 23.62
CA PHE A 128 2.50 -0.70 23.97
C PHE A 128 2.45 -2.24 23.87
N GLY A 129 1.88 -2.87 24.91
CA GLY A 129 1.79 -4.32 25.06
C GLY A 129 3.07 -5.01 25.59
N THR A 130 4.23 -4.36 25.63
CA THR A 130 5.48 -5.00 26.09
C THR A 130 5.42 -5.43 27.55
N VAL A 131 4.84 -4.59 28.41
CA VAL A 131 4.72 -4.89 29.85
C VAL A 131 3.84 -6.11 30.09
N GLU A 132 2.68 -6.13 29.45
CA GLU A 132 1.72 -7.24 29.48
C GLU A 132 2.33 -8.55 28.96
N GLN A 133 3.04 -8.51 27.83
CA GLN A 133 3.78 -9.68 27.33
C GLN A 133 4.78 -10.22 28.35
N ARG A 134 5.58 -9.34 28.96
CA ARG A 134 6.57 -9.75 29.96
C ARG A 134 5.91 -10.28 31.22
N TYR A 135 4.77 -9.71 31.62
CA TYR A 135 3.99 -10.19 32.74
C TYR A 135 3.55 -11.64 32.51
N HIS A 136 2.84 -11.91 31.41
CA HIS A 136 2.36 -13.26 31.12
C HIS A 136 3.49 -14.26 30.87
N ILE A 137 4.63 -13.84 30.32
CA ILE A 137 5.78 -14.76 30.19
C ILE A 137 6.37 -15.14 31.55
N LEU A 138 6.45 -14.20 32.51
CA LEU A 138 6.91 -14.53 33.86
C LEU A 138 5.89 -15.42 34.59
N GLU A 139 4.61 -15.19 34.35
CA GLU A 139 3.52 -16.04 34.84
C GLU A 139 3.64 -17.47 34.28
N GLU A 140 3.87 -17.61 32.97
CA GLU A 140 4.11 -18.88 32.27
C GLU A 140 5.34 -19.64 32.80
N PHE A 141 6.28 -18.95 33.44
CA PHE A 141 7.44 -19.56 34.10
C PHE A 141 7.15 -19.99 35.55
N GLY A 142 5.96 -19.72 36.08
CA GLY A 142 5.55 -20.03 37.45
C GLY A 142 5.86 -18.95 38.49
N VAL A 143 6.15 -17.71 38.06
CA VAL A 143 6.47 -16.61 38.98
C VAL A 143 5.18 -16.06 39.61
N LYS A 144 4.94 -16.34 40.90
CA LYS A 144 3.65 -16.00 41.56
C LYS A 144 3.46 -14.53 41.92
N ASN A 145 4.54 -13.80 42.25
CA ASN A 145 4.48 -12.40 42.73
C ASN A 145 5.14 -11.43 41.74
N ILE A 146 4.52 -11.20 40.59
CA ILE A 146 5.09 -10.34 39.55
C ILE A 146 4.95 -8.86 39.96
N THR A 147 6.09 -8.20 40.19
CA THR A 147 6.17 -6.77 40.54
C THR A 147 6.70 -5.95 39.37
N SER A 148 6.45 -4.63 39.39
CA SER A 148 6.97 -3.70 38.37
C SER A 148 8.50 -3.76 38.23
N SER A 149 9.22 -3.88 39.35
CA SER A 149 10.68 -4.06 39.38
C SER A 149 11.15 -5.33 38.66
N ARG A 150 10.38 -6.43 38.73
CA ARG A 150 10.69 -7.68 38.02
C ARG A 150 10.49 -7.55 36.51
N ILE A 151 9.49 -6.78 36.07
CA ILE A 151 9.28 -6.47 34.65
C ILE A 151 10.43 -5.67 34.06
N LEU A 152 10.96 -4.69 34.82
CA LEU A 152 12.16 -3.94 34.41
C LEU A 152 13.37 -4.87 34.25
N ARG A 153 13.54 -5.80 35.20
CA ARG A 153 14.60 -6.82 35.19
C ARG A 153 14.30 -8.05 34.33
N TYR A 154 13.25 -8.03 33.51
CA TYR A 154 12.80 -9.19 32.73
C TYR A 154 13.95 -9.87 31.97
N LYS A 155 14.78 -9.10 31.24
CA LYS A 155 15.89 -9.67 30.45
C LYS A 155 16.90 -10.45 31.30
N ASP A 156 17.20 -9.95 32.51
CA ASP A 156 18.11 -10.59 33.47
C ASP A 156 17.48 -11.84 34.11
N LEU A 157 16.16 -11.84 34.32
CA LEU A 157 15.46 -13.01 34.85
C LEU A 157 15.40 -14.14 33.83
N VAL A 158 15.06 -13.84 32.57
CA VAL A 158 14.85 -14.88 31.54
C VAL A 158 16.15 -15.43 30.97
N SER A 159 17.26 -14.72 31.10
CA SER A 159 18.59 -15.19 30.67
C SER A 159 19.21 -16.18 31.66
N ARG A 160 18.64 -16.34 32.86
CA ARG A 160 19.15 -17.23 33.89
C ARG A 160 18.46 -18.60 33.86
N PRO A 161 19.14 -19.65 34.35
CA PRO A 161 18.50 -20.95 34.56
C PRO A 161 17.45 -20.93 35.66
N ALA A 162 16.48 -21.83 35.55
CA ALA A 162 15.38 -21.99 36.50
C ALA A 162 15.87 -22.15 37.96
N TYR A 163 16.97 -22.88 38.15
CA TYR A 163 17.61 -23.06 39.46
C TYR A 163 17.90 -21.74 40.18
N THR A 164 18.30 -20.69 39.46
CA THR A 164 18.58 -19.39 40.06
C THR A 164 17.31 -18.75 40.63
N LEU A 165 16.20 -18.87 39.90
CA LEU A 165 14.90 -18.35 40.35
C LEU A 165 14.37 -19.16 41.54
N LYS A 166 14.56 -20.48 41.55
CA LYS A 166 14.25 -21.35 42.70
C LYS A 166 15.03 -20.94 43.95
N ARG A 167 16.34 -20.72 43.82
CA ARG A 167 17.21 -20.27 44.93
C ARG A 167 16.75 -18.95 45.53
N HIS A 168 16.27 -18.02 44.70
CA HIS A 168 15.71 -16.75 45.13
C HIS A 168 14.23 -16.82 45.53
N ARG A 169 13.63 -18.01 45.60
CA ARG A 169 12.22 -18.25 45.93
C ARG A 169 11.25 -17.47 45.04
N LEU A 170 11.63 -17.23 43.78
CA LEU A 170 10.78 -16.57 42.78
C LEU A 170 9.79 -17.56 42.15
N ILE A 171 10.20 -18.83 42.05
CA ILE A 171 9.38 -19.98 41.64
C ILE A 171 9.53 -21.09 42.70
N PRO A 172 8.54 -21.99 42.85
CA PRO A 172 8.63 -23.13 43.76
C PRO A 172 9.83 -24.06 43.45
N SER A 173 10.44 -24.62 44.48
CA SER A 173 11.66 -25.45 44.34
C SER A 173 11.41 -26.76 43.59
N ASP A 174 10.22 -27.33 43.76
CA ASP A 174 9.72 -28.57 43.20
C ASP A 174 9.15 -28.41 41.78
N MET A 175 8.74 -27.20 41.38
CA MET A 175 8.15 -26.93 40.07
C MET A 175 9.17 -27.02 38.93
N ASP A 176 8.81 -27.69 37.83
CA ASP A 176 9.53 -27.61 36.56
C ASP A 176 8.91 -26.54 35.66
N PRO A 177 9.62 -25.43 35.34
CA PRO A 177 9.10 -24.39 34.47
C PRO A 177 8.74 -24.88 33.06
N ALA A 178 9.37 -25.95 32.56
CA ALA A 178 9.01 -26.50 31.25
C ALA A 178 7.62 -27.14 31.29
N LEU A 179 7.33 -27.88 32.36
CA LEU A 179 5.98 -28.45 32.59
C LEU A 179 4.96 -27.35 32.80
N GLU A 180 5.27 -26.33 33.61
CA GLU A 180 4.38 -25.20 33.86
C GLU A 180 4.02 -24.48 32.55
N MET A 181 4.99 -24.17 31.70
CA MET A 181 4.77 -23.56 30.39
C MET A 181 3.83 -24.39 29.50
N LEU A 182 3.94 -25.72 29.56
CA LEU A 182 3.08 -26.61 28.77
C LEU A 182 1.64 -26.64 29.28
N THR A 183 1.38 -26.33 30.56
CA THR A 183 0.00 -26.25 31.08
C THR A 183 -0.81 -25.12 30.44
N HIS A 184 -0.14 -24.08 29.94
CA HIS A 184 -0.76 -22.97 29.22
C HIS A 184 -1.07 -23.29 27.75
N LEU A 185 -0.69 -24.48 27.29
CA LEU A 185 -0.88 -24.95 25.93
C LEU A 185 -1.78 -26.19 25.96
N ASP A 186 -2.89 -26.18 25.21
CA ASP A 186 -3.86 -27.30 25.18
C ASP A 186 -3.31 -28.47 24.33
N LEU A 187 -2.23 -29.09 24.80
CA LEU A 187 -1.48 -30.12 24.07
C LEU A 187 -1.86 -31.53 24.54
N PRO A 188 -2.02 -32.50 23.62
CA PRO A 188 -2.09 -33.91 24.00
C PRO A 188 -0.82 -34.37 24.74
N LYS A 189 -0.97 -35.26 25.73
CA LYS A 189 0.14 -35.75 26.57
C LYS A 189 1.33 -36.31 25.77
N HIS A 190 1.08 -37.01 24.66
CA HIS A 190 2.15 -37.56 23.81
C HIS A 190 2.97 -36.46 23.13
N ILE A 191 2.35 -35.33 22.77
CA ILE A 191 3.05 -34.17 22.21
C ILE A 191 3.84 -33.44 23.28
N GLN A 192 3.28 -33.30 24.49
CA GLN A 192 4.02 -32.75 25.62
C GLN A 192 5.30 -33.55 25.88
N ALA A 193 5.20 -34.89 25.92
CA ALA A 193 6.35 -35.78 26.08
C ALA A 193 7.39 -35.63 24.94
N ASP A 194 6.95 -35.53 23.69
CA ASP A 194 7.85 -35.28 22.54
C ASP A 194 8.54 -33.91 22.60
N ILE A 195 7.88 -32.87 23.12
CA ILE A 195 8.52 -31.56 23.30
C ILE A 195 9.56 -31.62 24.42
N LEU A 196 9.21 -32.26 25.55
CA LEU A 196 10.08 -32.39 26.71
C LEU A 196 11.32 -33.24 26.40
N SER A 197 11.20 -34.29 25.57
CA SER A 197 12.32 -35.14 25.17
C SER A 197 13.43 -34.38 24.43
N ARG A 198 13.12 -33.20 23.88
CA ARG A 198 14.08 -32.31 23.19
C ARG A 198 14.88 -31.45 24.16
N LEU A 199 14.49 -31.40 25.44
CA LEU A 199 15.22 -30.69 26.48
C LEU A 199 16.28 -31.62 27.11
N PRO A 200 17.47 -31.11 27.45
CA PRO A 200 18.45 -31.85 28.25
C PRO A 200 17.89 -32.25 29.62
N LEU A 201 18.32 -33.39 30.15
CA LEU A 201 17.94 -33.88 31.49
C LEU A 201 18.14 -32.84 32.60
N HIS A 202 19.21 -32.05 32.54
CA HIS A 202 19.54 -31.02 33.53
C HIS A 202 19.20 -29.59 33.09
N HIS A 203 18.24 -29.41 32.16
CA HIS A 203 17.90 -28.10 31.60
C HIS A 203 17.55 -27.04 32.67
N THR A 204 16.98 -27.44 33.80
CA THR A 204 16.66 -26.53 34.91
C THR A 204 17.89 -25.84 35.52
N VAL A 205 19.08 -26.43 35.36
CA VAL A 205 20.36 -25.91 35.87
C VAL A 205 21.22 -25.35 34.74
N SER A 206 21.18 -25.97 33.55
CA SER A 206 22.11 -25.67 32.45
C SER A 206 21.60 -24.67 31.41
N MET A 207 20.27 -24.50 31.28
CA MET A 207 19.69 -23.68 30.22
C MET A 207 18.98 -22.45 30.77
N SER A 208 19.02 -21.35 30.01
CA SER A 208 18.22 -20.17 30.34
C SER A 208 16.73 -20.43 30.13
N LEU A 209 15.87 -19.78 30.92
CA LEU A 209 14.41 -19.85 30.73
C LEU A 209 13.98 -19.41 29.32
N TYR A 210 14.70 -18.45 28.74
CA TYR A 210 14.52 -18.04 27.35
C TYR A 210 14.70 -19.20 26.36
N GLU A 211 15.75 -20.00 26.52
CA GLU A 211 16.01 -21.13 25.62
C GLU A 211 15.02 -22.27 25.81
N VAL A 212 14.65 -22.57 27.06
CA VAL A 212 13.60 -23.55 27.37
C VAL A 212 12.29 -23.16 26.70
N LYS A 213 11.84 -21.91 26.90
CA LYS A 213 10.65 -21.36 26.25
C LYS A 213 10.73 -21.45 24.73
N ARG A 214 11.88 -21.13 24.15
CA ARG A 214 12.07 -21.18 22.69
C ARG A 214 11.86 -22.60 22.14
N ILE A 215 12.34 -23.63 22.84
CA ILE A 215 12.15 -25.04 22.43
C ILE A 215 10.67 -25.43 22.53
N ILE A 216 10.02 -25.08 23.65
CA ILE A 216 8.59 -25.35 23.87
C ILE A 216 7.74 -24.67 22.80
N LEU A 217 7.97 -23.38 22.56
CA LEU A 217 7.29 -22.60 21.54
C LEU A 217 7.45 -23.20 20.14
N GLN A 218 8.68 -23.60 19.77
CA GLN A 218 8.91 -24.24 18.47
C GLN A 218 8.20 -25.57 18.35
N GLY A 219 8.22 -26.39 19.40
CA GLY A 219 7.48 -27.65 19.47
C GLY A 219 5.98 -27.43 19.27
N TYR A 220 5.41 -26.49 20.02
CA TYR A 220 4.01 -26.10 19.93
C TYR A 220 3.63 -25.65 18.52
N LEU A 221 4.38 -24.72 17.92
CA LEU A 221 4.06 -24.20 16.60
C LEU A 221 4.21 -25.24 15.48
N CYS A 222 5.23 -26.10 15.54
CA CYS A 222 5.38 -27.19 14.56
C CYS A 222 4.21 -28.17 14.63
N TRP A 223 3.77 -28.53 15.84
CA TRP A 223 2.59 -29.37 16.05
C TRP A 223 1.32 -28.66 15.57
N ARG A 224 1.07 -27.44 16.03
CA ARG A 224 -0.17 -26.69 15.78
C ARG A 224 -0.40 -26.41 14.31
N PHE A 225 0.68 -26.19 13.54
CA PHE A 225 0.60 -25.92 12.10
C PHE A 225 0.91 -27.12 11.21
N HIS A 226 1.24 -28.27 11.80
CA HIS A 226 1.71 -29.46 11.07
C HIS A 226 2.86 -29.13 10.11
N CYS A 227 3.84 -28.35 10.59
CA CYS A 227 4.97 -27.89 9.78
C CYS A 227 6.31 -28.40 10.33
N THR A 228 7.31 -28.39 9.46
CA THR A 228 8.70 -28.74 9.79
C THR A 228 9.40 -27.61 10.54
N LYS A 229 10.49 -27.95 11.24
CA LYS A 229 11.33 -26.95 11.92
C LYS A 229 11.93 -25.94 10.93
N GLU A 230 12.20 -26.37 9.71
CA GLU A 230 12.80 -25.59 8.63
C GLU A 230 11.83 -24.53 8.10
N GLU A 231 10.58 -24.92 7.88
CA GLU A 231 9.51 -23.99 7.51
C GLU A 231 9.26 -22.95 8.61
N LEU A 232 9.23 -23.39 9.87
CA LEU A 232 9.08 -22.48 11.01
C LEU A 232 10.28 -21.52 11.14
N LYS A 233 11.51 -21.99 10.91
CA LYS A 233 12.72 -21.12 10.89
C LYS A 233 12.58 -20.00 9.87
N HIS A 234 11.94 -20.22 8.71
CA HIS A 234 11.71 -19.16 7.73
C HIS A 234 10.77 -18.07 8.28
N VAL A 235 9.67 -18.45 8.92
CA VAL A 235 8.74 -17.52 9.55
C VAL A 235 9.41 -16.74 10.67
N VAL A 236 10.17 -17.41 11.54
CA VAL A 236 10.91 -16.80 12.64
C VAL A 236 12.00 -15.86 12.14
N ARG A 237 12.71 -16.18 11.05
CA ARG A 237 13.68 -15.25 10.44
C ARG A 237 13.01 -13.98 9.94
N LYS A 238 11.84 -14.10 9.32
CA LYS A 238 11.06 -12.95 8.84
C LYS A 238 10.42 -12.15 9.98
N TYR A 239 10.03 -12.82 11.06
CA TYR A 239 9.32 -12.25 12.21
C TYR A 239 9.92 -12.75 13.54
N PRO A 240 11.14 -12.29 13.92
CA PRO A 240 11.84 -12.81 15.09
C PRO A 240 11.10 -12.56 16.40
N SER A 241 10.30 -11.51 16.46
CA SER A 241 9.48 -11.15 17.63
C SER A 241 8.46 -12.21 18.02
N VAL A 242 8.14 -13.19 17.16
CA VAL A 242 7.27 -14.32 17.52
C VAL A 242 7.83 -15.08 18.72
N GLN A 243 9.17 -15.18 18.84
CA GLN A 243 9.83 -15.87 19.97
C GLN A 243 9.59 -15.20 21.32
N ASN A 244 9.33 -13.88 21.28
CA ASN A 244 9.13 -13.06 22.47
C ASN A 244 7.66 -12.96 22.88
N ARG A 245 6.76 -13.69 22.24
CA ARG A 245 5.33 -13.71 22.58
C ARG A 245 5.05 -14.65 23.74
N SER A 246 4.12 -14.26 24.61
CA SER A 246 3.49 -15.17 25.56
C SER A 246 2.89 -16.37 24.82
N LEU A 247 3.05 -17.56 25.38
CA LEU A 247 2.47 -18.80 24.90
C LEU A 247 0.94 -18.71 24.88
N GLN A 248 0.33 -18.19 25.94
CA GLN A 248 -1.12 -17.99 26.04
C GLN A 248 -1.64 -17.06 24.95
N PHE A 249 -0.96 -15.92 24.74
CA PHE A 249 -1.38 -14.95 23.73
C PHE A 249 -1.24 -15.52 22.34
N LEU A 250 -0.15 -16.23 22.08
CA LEU A 250 0.06 -16.85 20.78
C LEU A 250 -0.97 -17.94 20.50
N LYS A 251 -1.28 -18.78 21.50
CA LYS A 251 -2.36 -19.77 21.42
C LYS A 251 -3.69 -19.10 21.08
N ARG A 252 -4.13 -18.13 21.89
CA ARG A 252 -5.40 -17.41 21.65
C ARG A 252 -5.45 -16.72 20.29
N THR A 253 -4.36 -16.08 19.87
CA THR A 253 -4.27 -15.47 18.53
C THR A 253 -4.43 -16.52 17.42
N ILE A 254 -3.80 -17.69 17.55
CA ILE A 254 -3.95 -18.76 16.55
C ILE A 254 -5.38 -19.30 16.54
N ASP A 255 -5.99 -19.49 17.71
CA ASP A 255 -7.35 -19.99 17.82
C ASP A 255 -8.35 -19.03 17.18
N ILE A 256 -8.26 -17.71 17.45
CA ILE A 256 -9.10 -16.71 16.77
C ILE A 256 -8.93 -16.77 15.24
N LEU A 257 -7.69 -16.90 14.75
CA LEU A 257 -7.42 -16.94 13.31
C LEU A 257 -8.04 -18.20 12.66
N ILE A 258 -8.00 -19.35 13.33
CA ILE A 258 -8.51 -20.62 12.80
C ILE A 258 -10.03 -20.73 13.00
N GLU A 259 -10.53 -20.40 14.18
CA GLU A 259 -11.92 -20.60 14.58
C GLU A 259 -12.83 -19.49 14.06
N ASP A 260 -12.44 -18.22 14.21
CA ASP A 260 -13.29 -17.09 13.82
C ASP A 260 -13.05 -16.67 12.36
N PHE A 261 -11.78 -16.52 11.97
CA PHE A 261 -11.43 -16.08 10.62
C PHE A 261 -11.29 -17.23 9.60
N LYS A 262 -11.37 -18.49 10.05
CA LYS A 262 -11.29 -19.70 9.20
C LYS A 262 -9.99 -19.79 8.39
N PHE A 263 -8.87 -19.36 8.97
CA PHE A 263 -7.57 -19.49 8.32
C PHE A 263 -7.07 -20.93 8.39
N THR A 264 -6.45 -21.39 7.31
CA THR A 264 -5.67 -22.63 7.34
C THR A 264 -4.30 -22.39 7.97
N SER A 265 -3.69 -23.44 8.54
CA SER A 265 -2.32 -23.38 9.07
C SER A 265 -1.32 -22.82 8.05
N ALA A 266 -1.40 -23.27 6.80
CA ALA A 266 -0.56 -22.77 5.70
C ALA A 266 -0.74 -21.27 5.46
N LYS A 267 -1.98 -20.75 5.55
CA LYS A 267 -2.26 -19.33 5.37
C LYS A 267 -1.71 -18.48 6.50
N ILE A 268 -1.76 -18.96 7.74
CA ILE A 268 -1.16 -18.28 8.90
C ILE A 268 0.36 -18.26 8.75
N MET A 269 0.99 -19.38 8.38
CA MET A 269 2.43 -19.48 8.15
C MET A 269 2.91 -18.52 7.04
N HIS A 270 2.17 -18.43 5.93
CA HIS A 270 2.45 -17.47 4.87
C HIS A 270 2.33 -16.00 5.36
N ASN A 271 1.39 -15.74 6.26
CA ASN A 271 1.12 -14.43 6.86
C ASN A 271 1.64 -14.36 8.31
N GLY A 272 2.87 -14.80 8.56
CA GLY A 272 3.43 -14.92 9.92
C GLY A 272 3.44 -13.63 10.77
N PHE A 273 3.25 -12.46 10.16
CA PHE A 273 3.04 -11.21 10.91
C PHE A 273 1.80 -11.24 11.79
N LEU A 274 0.80 -12.08 11.47
CA LEU A 274 -0.42 -12.25 12.28
C LEU A 274 -0.14 -12.86 13.66
N LEU A 275 0.94 -13.64 13.78
CA LEU A 275 1.36 -14.21 15.07
C LEU A 275 1.84 -13.13 16.06
N LEU A 276 2.09 -11.91 15.56
CA LEU A 276 2.44 -10.76 16.38
C LEU A 276 1.22 -9.98 16.87
N CYS A 277 0.03 -10.27 16.35
CA CYS A 277 -1.20 -9.59 16.76
C CYS A 277 -1.56 -9.90 18.21
N HIS A 278 -2.03 -8.89 18.92
CA HIS A 278 -2.62 -9.05 20.24
C HIS A 278 -3.99 -9.74 20.11
N PRO A 279 -4.32 -10.77 20.92
CA PRO A 279 -5.61 -11.45 20.82
C PRO A 279 -6.79 -10.48 21.00
N GLY A 280 -6.74 -9.64 22.04
CA GLY A 280 -7.74 -8.59 22.27
C GLY A 280 -7.90 -7.57 21.11
N HIS A 281 -6.89 -7.40 20.24
CA HIS A 281 -7.07 -6.57 19.04
C HIS A 281 -7.94 -7.28 17.99
N LEU A 282 -7.75 -8.59 17.81
CA LEU A 282 -8.57 -9.39 16.92
C LEU A 282 -10.00 -9.52 17.45
N ASP A 283 -10.16 -9.74 18.76
CA ASP A 283 -11.48 -9.74 19.42
C ASP A 283 -12.18 -8.37 19.26
N ALA A 284 -11.43 -7.26 19.35
CA ALA A 284 -11.96 -5.92 19.11
C ALA A 284 -12.43 -5.72 17.66
N ILE A 285 -11.69 -6.26 16.68
CA ILE A 285 -12.13 -6.25 15.28
C ILE A 285 -13.44 -7.04 15.14
N LEU A 286 -13.51 -8.26 15.67
CA LEU A 286 -14.69 -9.12 15.57
C LEU A 286 -15.93 -8.53 16.24
N SER A 287 -15.76 -7.85 17.37
CA SER A 287 -16.85 -7.25 18.13
C SER A 287 -17.33 -5.90 17.58
N GLN A 288 -16.40 -5.04 17.16
CA GLN A 288 -16.71 -3.66 16.76
C GLN A 288 -16.96 -3.52 15.25
N VAL A 289 -16.35 -4.35 14.42
CA VAL A 289 -16.40 -4.24 12.95
C VAL A 289 -17.14 -5.45 12.39
N ARG A 290 -18.46 -5.33 12.20
CA ARG A 290 -19.25 -6.43 11.61
C ARG A 290 -19.07 -6.55 10.11
N HIS A 291 -19.17 -5.43 9.40
CA HIS A 291 -19.12 -5.38 7.94
C HIS A 291 -18.21 -4.26 7.43
N LEU A 292 -17.51 -4.53 6.34
CA LEU A 292 -16.69 -3.57 5.59
C LEU A 292 -16.92 -3.78 4.10
N GLY A 293 -17.23 -2.71 3.35
CA GLY A 293 -17.46 -2.82 1.91
C GLY A 293 -18.59 -3.79 1.54
N GLY A 294 -19.59 -3.95 2.42
CA GLY A 294 -20.68 -4.91 2.25
C GLY A 294 -20.30 -6.37 2.47
N MET A 295 -19.10 -6.66 3.00
CA MET A 295 -18.65 -8.02 3.33
C MET A 295 -18.53 -8.20 4.84
N ASP A 296 -18.75 -9.41 5.34
CA ASP A 296 -18.43 -9.76 6.72
C ASP A 296 -16.91 -9.60 6.98
N VAL A 297 -16.55 -9.07 8.16
CA VAL A 297 -15.16 -8.79 8.52
C VAL A 297 -14.28 -10.04 8.49
N ARG A 298 -14.84 -11.22 8.78
CA ARG A 298 -14.12 -12.49 8.75
C ARG A 298 -13.72 -12.82 7.33
N HIS A 299 -14.64 -12.62 6.39
CA HIS A 299 -14.41 -12.89 4.98
C HIS A 299 -13.41 -11.90 4.37
N ILE A 300 -13.55 -10.59 4.61
CA ILE A 300 -12.60 -9.60 4.10
C ILE A 300 -11.21 -9.73 4.76
N GLY A 301 -11.16 -10.09 6.04
CA GLY A 301 -9.92 -10.40 6.76
C GLY A 301 -9.22 -11.62 6.16
N ALA A 302 -9.95 -12.63 5.73
CA ALA A 302 -9.40 -13.76 4.98
C ALA A 302 -8.85 -13.33 3.61
N LEU A 303 -9.53 -12.45 2.87
CA LEU A 303 -9.03 -11.97 1.56
C LEU A 303 -7.81 -11.05 1.71
N CYS A 304 -7.79 -10.23 2.76
CA CYS A 304 -6.73 -9.28 3.06
C CYS A 304 -6.26 -9.40 4.51
N PRO A 305 -5.38 -10.38 4.83
CA PRO A 305 -4.93 -10.61 6.20
C PRO A 305 -4.29 -9.40 6.88
N ARG A 306 -3.68 -8.50 6.09
CA ARG A 306 -3.03 -7.29 6.61
C ARG A 306 -4.01 -6.27 7.20
N LEU A 307 -5.30 -6.35 6.87
CA LEU A 307 -6.32 -5.53 7.52
C LEU A 307 -6.46 -5.88 9.02
N LEU A 308 -6.15 -7.11 9.43
CA LEU A 308 -6.21 -7.55 10.83
C LEU A 308 -5.14 -6.94 11.74
N THR A 309 -4.28 -6.08 11.19
CA THR A 309 -3.30 -5.29 11.96
C THR A 309 -3.72 -3.84 12.15
N VAL A 310 -4.86 -3.44 11.58
CA VAL A 310 -5.36 -2.07 11.58
C VAL A 310 -6.37 -1.90 12.71
N ALA A 311 -6.28 -0.80 13.46
CA ALA A 311 -7.19 -0.52 14.57
C ALA A 311 -8.67 -0.50 14.11
N PRO A 312 -9.61 -1.10 14.87
CA PRO A 312 -11.03 -1.10 14.53
C PRO A 312 -11.58 0.29 14.20
N GLU A 313 -11.17 1.31 14.96
CA GLU A 313 -11.63 2.69 14.79
C GLU A 313 -11.14 3.29 13.47
N GLN A 314 -9.92 2.91 13.03
CA GLN A 314 -9.39 3.32 11.73
C GLN A 314 -10.16 2.67 10.58
N LEU A 315 -10.50 1.38 10.69
CA LEU A 315 -11.29 0.65 9.69
C LEU A 315 -12.65 1.33 9.49
N LEU A 316 -13.35 1.61 10.59
CA LEU A 316 -14.66 2.30 10.55
C LEU A 316 -14.56 3.72 10.00
N ARG A 317 -13.45 4.42 10.27
CA ARG A 317 -13.23 5.76 9.72
C ARG A 317 -12.96 5.74 8.21
N ILE A 318 -12.18 4.77 7.73
CA ILE A 318 -11.95 4.59 6.28
C ILE A 318 -13.29 4.27 5.59
N GLU A 319 -14.06 3.36 6.17
CA GLU A 319 -15.40 3.02 5.67
C GLU A 319 -16.30 4.27 5.55
N ARG A 320 -16.29 5.16 6.55
CA ARG A 320 -17.03 6.43 6.49
C ARG A 320 -16.55 7.32 5.34
N VAL A 321 -15.24 7.51 5.21
CA VAL A 321 -14.64 8.31 4.12
C VAL A 321 -15.04 7.75 2.75
N LEU A 322 -15.01 6.43 2.57
CA LEU A 322 -15.41 5.79 1.32
C LEU A 322 -16.87 6.11 0.98
N ARG A 323 -17.79 6.06 1.96
CA ARG A 323 -19.20 6.42 1.75
C ARG A 323 -19.40 7.91 1.45
N GLU A 324 -18.69 8.79 2.15
CA GLU A 324 -18.72 10.24 1.90
C GLU A 324 -18.33 10.59 0.46
N HIS A 325 -17.44 9.79 -0.14
CA HIS A 325 -17.02 9.95 -1.54
C HIS A 325 -17.88 9.17 -2.55
N CYS A 326 -19.00 8.57 -2.11
CA CYS A 326 -19.89 7.72 -2.91
C CYS A 326 -19.18 6.50 -3.52
N VAL A 327 -18.22 5.92 -2.81
CA VAL A 327 -17.57 4.67 -3.24
C VAL A 327 -18.51 3.51 -2.95
N THR A 328 -18.81 2.73 -3.98
CA THR A 328 -19.71 1.58 -3.88
C THR A 328 -19.04 0.39 -3.19
N THR A 329 -19.86 -0.48 -2.58
CA THR A 329 -19.39 -1.74 -1.99
C THR A 329 -18.64 -2.60 -3.00
N LEU A 330 -19.14 -2.67 -4.25
CA LEU A 330 -18.48 -3.39 -5.35
C LEU A 330 -17.04 -2.87 -5.60
N GLN A 331 -16.83 -1.56 -5.56
CA GLN A 331 -15.48 -0.98 -5.71
C GLN A 331 -14.56 -1.38 -4.57
N VAL A 332 -15.06 -1.36 -3.34
CA VAL A 332 -14.32 -1.81 -2.16
C VAL A 332 -13.95 -3.29 -2.26
N GLN A 333 -14.88 -4.14 -2.69
CA GLN A 333 -14.65 -5.57 -2.89
C GLN A 333 -13.55 -5.86 -3.92
N ARG A 334 -13.37 -5.00 -4.92
CA ARG A 334 -12.26 -5.09 -5.89
C ARG A 334 -10.92 -4.60 -5.33
N CYS A 335 -10.93 -3.81 -4.25
CA CYS A 335 -9.72 -3.35 -3.58
C CYS A 335 -9.83 -3.35 -2.03
N PRO A 336 -9.97 -4.53 -1.37
CA PRO A 336 -10.06 -4.59 0.09
C PRO A 336 -8.84 -4.02 0.81
N ARG A 337 -7.70 -3.96 0.12
CA ARG A 337 -6.44 -3.41 0.63
C ARG A 337 -6.53 -1.91 0.96
N ILE A 338 -7.55 -1.21 0.49
CA ILE A 338 -7.76 0.21 0.81
C ILE A 338 -7.81 0.46 2.33
N TYR A 339 -8.34 -0.49 3.10
CA TYR A 339 -8.40 -0.42 4.56
C TYR A 339 -7.04 -0.50 5.26
N THR A 340 -5.96 -0.80 4.53
CA THR A 340 -4.61 -0.79 5.09
C THR A 340 -3.95 0.59 5.07
N LEU A 341 -4.61 1.60 4.50
CA LEU A 341 -4.13 2.98 4.45
C LEU A 341 -4.66 3.81 5.62
N CYS A 342 -4.03 4.97 5.87
CA CYS A 342 -4.55 5.95 6.82
C CYS A 342 -5.83 6.63 6.27
N PRO A 343 -6.90 6.83 7.08
CA PRO A 343 -8.13 7.48 6.63
C PRO A 343 -7.89 8.85 5.98
N ARG A 344 -6.97 9.66 6.54
CA ARG A 344 -6.60 10.97 5.97
C ARG A 344 -5.98 10.85 4.58
N THR A 345 -5.19 9.81 4.34
CA THR A 345 -4.58 9.54 3.04
C THR A 345 -5.61 9.11 2.01
N VAL A 346 -6.59 8.29 2.42
CA VAL A 346 -7.70 7.88 1.54
C VAL A 346 -8.53 9.09 1.13
N ASP A 347 -8.95 9.92 2.09
CA ASP A 347 -9.70 11.16 1.85
C ASP A 347 -8.96 12.13 0.91
N ALA A 348 -7.70 12.45 1.23
CA ALA A 348 -6.89 13.36 0.42
C ALA A 348 -6.75 12.87 -1.04
N ARG A 349 -6.45 11.59 -1.24
CA ARG A 349 -6.29 11.02 -2.58
C ARG A 349 -7.59 10.96 -3.35
N LEU A 350 -8.71 10.66 -2.69
CA LEU A 350 -10.04 10.69 -3.33
C LEU A 350 -10.41 12.11 -3.79
N LYS A 351 -10.11 13.13 -2.97
CA LYS A 351 -10.31 14.55 -3.34
C LYS A 351 -9.43 14.96 -4.51
N GLU A 352 -8.14 14.62 -4.48
CA GLU A 352 -7.20 14.91 -5.56
C GLU A 352 -7.62 14.23 -6.87
N MET A 353 -8.13 13.00 -6.80
CA MET A 353 -8.63 12.29 -7.98
C MET A 353 -9.90 12.90 -8.57
N GLN A 354 -10.70 13.63 -7.79
CA GLN A 354 -11.84 14.37 -8.34
C GLN A 354 -11.42 15.64 -9.09
N GLN A 355 -10.21 16.15 -8.87
CA GLN A 355 -9.69 17.36 -9.53
C GLN A 355 -9.09 17.07 -10.91
N VAL A 356 -8.70 15.83 -11.17
CA VAL A 356 -8.09 15.40 -12.44
C VAL A 356 -9.18 14.83 -13.34
N SER A 357 -9.43 15.44 -14.51
CA SER A 357 -10.51 15.06 -15.42
C SER A 357 -10.40 13.59 -15.87
N GLU A 358 -9.18 13.10 -16.10
CA GLU A 358 -8.91 11.70 -16.45
C GLU A 358 -9.36 10.73 -15.35
N PHE A 359 -9.32 11.13 -14.09
CA PHE A 359 -9.77 10.28 -12.98
C PHE A 359 -11.25 10.49 -12.65
N ALA A 360 -11.76 11.71 -12.83
CA ALA A 360 -13.17 12.03 -12.62
C ALA A 360 -14.09 11.16 -13.48
N VAL A 361 -13.75 10.97 -14.77
CA VAL A 361 -14.55 10.13 -15.68
C VAL A 361 -14.58 8.65 -15.28
N ARG A 362 -13.66 8.21 -14.43
CA ARG A 362 -13.54 6.82 -13.97
C ARG A 362 -14.17 6.59 -12.60
N LYS A 363 -14.79 7.59 -11.97
CA LYS A 363 -15.30 7.49 -10.59
C LYS A 363 -16.22 6.28 -10.36
N SER A 364 -17.02 5.89 -11.36
CA SER A 364 -17.92 4.75 -11.31
C SER A 364 -17.23 3.39 -11.52
N MET A 365 -15.98 3.35 -11.97
CA MET A 365 -15.32 2.11 -12.37
C MET A 365 -15.02 1.21 -11.16
N PRO A 366 -15.27 -0.12 -11.25
CA PRO A 366 -15.04 -1.05 -10.13
C PRO A 366 -13.61 -1.04 -9.59
N ARG A 367 -12.62 -0.73 -10.44
CA ARG A 367 -11.19 -0.73 -10.09
C ARG A 367 -10.64 0.65 -9.70
N MET A 368 -11.50 1.66 -9.58
CA MET A 368 -11.12 3.04 -9.25
C MET A 368 -10.22 3.12 -7.99
N LEU A 369 -10.54 2.34 -6.95
CA LEU A 369 -9.75 2.33 -5.71
C LEU A 369 -8.30 1.84 -5.88
N ASN A 370 -7.97 1.12 -6.96
CA ASN A 370 -6.58 0.75 -7.23
C ASN A 370 -5.72 1.98 -7.55
N LEU A 371 -6.31 3.04 -8.13
CA LEU A 371 -5.62 4.31 -8.34
C LEU A 371 -5.37 5.00 -6.99
N VAL A 372 -6.34 5.00 -6.08
CA VAL A 372 -6.18 5.55 -4.72
C VAL A 372 -5.08 4.80 -3.97
N TYR A 373 -5.07 3.46 -4.07
CA TYR A 373 -4.09 2.63 -3.39
C TYR A 373 -2.67 2.82 -3.95
N HIS A 374 -2.54 2.85 -5.28
CA HIS A 374 -1.28 3.02 -5.99
C HIS A 374 -1.00 4.46 -6.45
N TYR A 375 -1.56 5.44 -5.74
CA TYR A 375 -1.61 6.83 -6.17
C TYR A 375 -0.27 7.41 -6.62
N SER A 376 0.79 7.29 -5.82
CA SER A 376 2.11 7.84 -6.18
C SER A 376 2.66 7.25 -7.49
N ARG A 377 2.43 5.96 -7.73
CA ARG A 377 2.84 5.28 -8.97
C ARG A 377 1.95 5.72 -10.14
N ALA A 378 0.64 5.83 -9.91
CA ALA A 378 -0.30 6.28 -10.93
C ALA A 378 0.01 7.72 -11.37
N ALA A 379 0.28 8.63 -10.42
CA ALA A 379 0.64 10.01 -10.69
C ALA A 379 1.94 10.12 -11.51
N GLN A 380 3.00 9.42 -11.10
CA GLN A 380 4.27 9.40 -11.86
C GLN A 380 4.07 8.86 -13.29
N ARG A 381 3.26 7.80 -13.45
CA ARG A 381 3.00 7.24 -14.78
C ARG A 381 2.12 8.13 -15.64
N MET A 382 1.20 8.87 -15.04
CA MET A 382 0.43 9.89 -15.74
C MET A 382 1.34 10.96 -16.33
N GLU A 383 2.34 11.42 -15.58
CA GLU A 383 3.33 12.40 -16.06
C GLU A 383 4.12 11.87 -17.25
N ILE A 384 4.65 10.64 -17.16
CA ILE A 384 5.37 9.98 -18.27
C ILE A 384 4.48 9.84 -19.51
N LEU A 385 3.20 9.51 -19.33
CA LEU A 385 2.26 9.38 -20.43
C LEU A 385 1.90 10.74 -21.03
N ALA A 386 1.72 11.78 -20.21
CA ALA A 386 1.42 13.13 -20.66
C ALA A 386 2.55 13.70 -21.54
N GLU A 387 3.81 13.49 -21.16
CA GLU A 387 4.97 13.88 -21.98
C GLU A 387 4.97 13.21 -23.37
N ARG A 388 4.33 12.04 -23.50
CA ARG A 388 4.28 11.26 -24.75
C ARG A 388 2.96 11.34 -25.49
N GLN A 389 1.95 12.06 -24.99
CA GLN A 389 0.63 12.17 -25.64
C GLN A 389 0.70 12.77 -27.05
N HIS A 390 1.74 13.53 -27.38
CA HIS A 390 1.97 14.11 -28.71
C HIS A 390 2.73 13.20 -29.68
N THR A 391 3.02 11.96 -29.29
CA THR A 391 3.72 10.98 -30.15
C THR A 391 2.73 10.04 -30.84
N SER A 392 3.08 9.53 -32.03
CA SER A 392 2.28 8.54 -32.77
C SER A 392 2.09 7.21 -32.03
N LEU A 393 2.81 7.02 -30.92
CA LEU A 393 2.69 5.90 -29.99
C LEU A 393 1.92 6.30 -28.72
N ALA A 394 0.91 7.17 -28.86
CA ALA A 394 0.08 7.61 -27.74
C ALA A 394 -0.59 6.40 -27.09
N VAL A 395 -0.09 6.02 -25.92
CA VAL A 395 -0.66 4.93 -25.13
C VAL A 395 -1.89 5.47 -24.42
N PRO A 396 -3.08 4.85 -24.59
CA PRO A 396 -4.26 5.30 -23.88
C PRO A 396 -4.05 5.21 -22.37
N VAL A 397 -4.40 6.29 -21.68
CA VAL A 397 -4.40 6.34 -20.23
C VAL A 397 -5.53 5.45 -19.74
N THR A 398 -5.21 4.34 -19.06
CA THR A 398 -6.20 3.42 -18.45
C THR A 398 -5.81 3.10 -17.01
N ILE A 399 -6.77 2.67 -16.18
CA ILE A 399 -6.48 2.24 -14.79
C ILE A 399 -5.45 1.11 -14.80
N ASN A 400 -5.53 0.18 -15.75
CA ASN A 400 -4.59 -0.93 -15.84
C ASN A 400 -3.18 -0.44 -16.13
N THR A 401 -2.99 0.47 -17.09
CA THR A 401 -1.67 1.05 -17.40
C THR A 401 -1.06 1.73 -16.17
N LEU A 402 -1.88 2.50 -15.44
CA LEU A 402 -1.42 3.26 -14.27
C LEU A 402 -1.13 2.38 -13.05
N THR A 403 -1.83 1.26 -12.89
CA THR A 403 -1.71 0.38 -11.72
C THR A 403 -0.90 -0.90 -11.97
N ALA A 404 -0.54 -1.20 -13.22
CA ALA A 404 0.19 -2.41 -13.61
C ALA A 404 1.56 -2.56 -12.92
N ALA A 405 2.12 -3.77 -12.95
CA ALA A 405 3.52 -3.99 -12.60
C ALA A 405 4.45 -3.18 -13.54
N THR A 406 5.62 -2.78 -13.06
CA THR A 406 6.59 -1.96 -13.83
C THR A 406 6.91 -2.58 -15.19
N ARG A 407 7.25 -3.87 -15.22
CA ARG A 407 7.51 -4.61 -16.46
C ARG A 407 6.35 -4.53 -17.49
N ASN A 408 5.11 -4.54 -17.03
CA ASN A 408 3.94 -4.47 -17.91
C ASN A 408 3.71 -3.04 -18.40
N PHE A 409 3.96 -2.04 -17.56
CA PHE A 409 3.93 -0.64 -17.96
C PHE A 409 5.02 -0.34 -18.99
N ASP A 410 6.25 -0.79 -18.78
CA ASP A 410 7.36 -0.58 -19.72
C ASP A 410 7.07 -1.28 -21.05
N LYS A 411 6.54 -2.52 -21.01
CA LYS A 411 6.11 -3.22 -22.23
C LYS A 411 5.01 -2.45 -22.97
N ALA A 412 4.05 -1.87 -22.25
CA ALA A 412 3.01 -1.03 -22.84
C ALA A 412 3.60 0.24 -23.46
N LEU A 413 4.56 0.85 -22.78
CA LEU A 413 5.16 2.13 -23.15
C LEU A 413 6.14 2.02 -24.34
N TYR A 414 6.93 0.94 -24.41
CA TYR A 414 8.01 0.81 -25.39
C TYR A 414 7.72 -0.19 -26.50
N SER A 415 6.97 -1.27 -26.22
CA SER A 415 6.72 -2.33 -27.21
C SER A 415 5.40 -2.15 -27.94
N GLY A 416 4.63 -1.09 -27.66
CA GLY A 416 3.25 -0.93 -28.14
C GLY A 416 2.37 -2.13 -27.78
N GLY A 417 2.77 -2.92 -26.77
CA GLY A 417 2.33 -4.29 -26.62
C GLY A 417 0.86 -4.38 -26.25
N ASP A 418 0.05 -4.95 -27.14
CA ASP A 418 -1.34 -5.41 -26.98
C ASP A 418 -2.22 -4.66 -25.95
N MET A 419 -2.09 -3.34 -25.89
CA MET A 419 -2.95 -2.45 -25.09
C MET A 419 -4.22 -2.11 -25.87
N ARG A 420 -4.79 -3.06 -26.65
CA ARG A 420 -6.02 -2.93 -27.45
C ARG A 420 -7.29 -2.78 -26.60
N HIS A 421 -7.21 -2.16 -25.43
CA HIS A 421 -8.20 -2.31 -24.39
C HIS A 421 -8.74 -0.95 -23.96
N GLY A 422 -9.49 -0.34 -24.88
CA GLY A 422 -10.56 0.60 -24.55
C GLY A 422 -11.69 -0.05 -23.74
N LYS A 423 -11.43 -1.09 -22.93
CA LYS A 423 -12.46 -1.78 -22.12
C LYS A 423 -13.24 -0.81 -21.24
N GLU A 424 -12.55 0.20 -20.69
CA GLU A 424 -13.21 1.26 -19.93
C GLU A 424 -14.14 2.11 -20.81
N ALA A 425 -13.72 2.41 -22.04
CA ALA A 425 -14.55 3.11 -23.02
C ALA A 425 -15.72 2.24 -23.53
N HIS A 426 -15.49 0.94 -23.78
CA HIS A 426 -16.53 0.00 -24.18
C HIS A 426 -17.58 -0.14 -23.08
N ALA A 427 -17.16 -0.34 -21.83
CA ALA A 427 -18.08 -0.43 -20.69
C ALA A 427 -18.87 0.86 -20.49
N PHE A 428 -18.25 2.03 -20.69
CA PHE A 428 -18.94 3.31 -20.66
C PHE A 428 -20.01 3.41 -21.76
N LEU A 429 -19.64 3.12 -23.02
CA LEU A 429 -20.56 3.17 -24.16
C LEU A 429 -21.69 2.16 -24.02
N ALA A 430 -21.39 0.93 -23.60
CA ALA A 430 -22.38 -0.13 -23.36
C ALA A 430 -23.41 0.31 -22.33
N GLN A 431 -22.96 0.89 -21.22
CA GLN A 431 -23.85 1.44 -20.20
C GLN A 431 -24.66 2.64 -20.71
N HIS A 432 -24.06 3.51 -21.51
CA HIS A 432 -24.69 4.76 -21.98
C HIS A 432 -25.72 4.51 -23.09
N LEU A 433 -25.44 3.54 -23.97
CA LEU A 433 -26.27 3.18 -25.12
C LEU A 433 -27.22 2.01 -24.83
N ASP A 434 -27.18 1.44 -23.61
CA ASP A 434 -28.00 0.29 -23.18
C ASP A 434 -27.79 -0.96 -24.06
N THR A 435 -26.52 -1.28 -24.37
CA THR A 435 -26.10 -2.39 -25.23
C THR A 435 -25.06 -3.29 -24.57
N ASP A 436 -24.77 -4.47 -25.14
CA ASP A 436 -23.75 -5.37 -24.60
C ASP A 436 -22.32 -4.88 -24.89
N GLU A 437 -21.41 -5.03 -23.93
CA GLU A 437 -20.01 -4.60 -24.07
C GLU A 437 -19.31 -5.27 -25.27
N ASN A 438 -19.67 -6.51 -25.61
CA ASN A 438 -19.09 -7.21 -26.75
C ASN A 438 -19.61 -6.65 -28.08
N GLU A 439 -20.85 -6.20 -28.14
CA GLU A 439 -21.43 -5.57 -29.33
C GLU A 439 -20.73 -4.24 -29.61
N VAL A 440 -20.61 -3.37 -28.58
CA VAL A 440 -19.86 -2.11 -28.68
C VAL A 440 -18.44 -2.37 -29.19
N ARG A 441 -17.75 -3.35 -28.59
CA ARG A 441 -16.39 -3.73 -29.00
C ARG A 441 -16.35 -4.15 -30.47
N THR A 442 -17.29 -5.00 -30.89
CA THR A 442 -17.35 -5.51 -32.26
C THR A 442 -17.61 -4.39 -33.24
N HIS A 443 -18.48 -3.45 -32.89
CA HIS A 443 -18.86 -2.34 -33.74
C HIS A 443 -17.72 -1.31 -33.89
N LEU A 444 -17.02 -0.99 -32.80
CA LEU A 444 -15.81 -0.15 -32.85
C LEU A 444 -14.66 -0.83 -33.64
N GLN A 445 -14.50 -2.15 -33.50
CA GLN A 445 -13.45 -2.91 -34.19
C GLN A 445 -13.58 -2.94 -35.72
N ARG A 446 -14.74 -2.54 -36.28
CA ARG A 446 -14.90 -2.35 -37.72
C ARG A 446 -14.03 -1.21 -38.25
N HIS A 447 -13.59 -0.31 -37.37
CA HIS A 447 -12.76 0.83 -37.72
C HIS A 447 -11.25 0.56 -37.53
N PRO A 448 -10.37 0.94 -38.47
CA PRO A 448 -8.92 0.76 -38.34
C PRO A 448 -8.32 1.40 -37.07
N ALA A 449 -8.93 2.49 -36.60
CA ALA A 449 -8.48 3.25 -35.43
C ALA A 449 -9.12 2.81 -34.09
N ALA A 450 -9.78 1.64 -34.02
CA ALA A 450 -10.49 1.17 -32.82
C ALA A 450 -9.63 1.16 -31.54
N TYR A 451 -8.32 1.03 -31.68
CA TYR A 451 -7.37 1.03 -30.55
C TYR A 451 -7.20 2.41 -29.89
N ARG A 452 -7.65 3.50 -30.52
CA ARG A 452 -7.52 4.89 -30.02
C ARG A 452 -8.60 5.28 -29.01
N ALA A 453 -9.56 4.41 -28.72
CA ALA A 453 -10.69 4.68 -27.82
C ALA A 453 -10.24 4.97 -26.37
N ALA A 454 -9.91 6.23 -26.08
CA ALA A 454 -9.60 6.72 -24.74
C ALA A 454 -10.90 7.18 -24.05
N LEU A 455 -11.17 6.66 -22.84
CA LEU A 455 -12.42 6.93 -22.11
C LEU A 455 -12.77 8.42 -22.00
N LEU A 456 -11.79 9.28 -21.70
CA LEU A 456 -12.04 10.72 -21.56
C LEU A 456 -12.54 11.33 -22.87
N ASN A 457 -11.86 11.05 -23.99
CA ASN A 457 -12.25 11.54 -25.31
C ASN A 457 -13.62 10.99 -25.71
N VAL A 458 -13.83 9.68 -25.55
CA VAL A 458 -15.11 9.03 -25.87
C VAL A 458 -16.27 9.71 -25.14
N ARG A 459 -16.12 9.98 -23.85
CA ARG A 459 -17.14 10.67 -23.07
C ARG A 459 -17.36 12.11 -23.55
N GLN A 460 -16.28 12.86 -23.80
CA GLN A 460 -16.40 14.23 -24.29
C GLN A 460 -17.08 14.31 -25.66
N VAL A 461 -16.82 13.36 -26.56
CA VAL A 461 -17.47 13.27 -27.86
C VAL A 461 -18.95 12.94 -27.69
N VAL A 462 -19.31 11.97 -26.85
CA VAL A 462 -20.72 11.64 -26.57
C VAL A 462 -21.45 12.84 -25.97
N ASP A 463 -20.89 13.47 -24.93
CA ASP A 463 -21.48 14.66 -24.29
C ASP A 463 -21.66 15.81 -25.29
N LEU A 464 -20.69 16.00 -26.21
CA LEU A 464 -20.77 16.99 -27.29
C LEU A 464 -21.88 16.67 -28.30
N LEU A 465 -22.00 15.42 -28.74
CA LEU A 465 -23.03 15.00 -29.71
C LEU A 465 -24.43 15.17 -29.11
N GLU A 466 -24.65 14.72 -27.88
CA GLU A 466 -25.93 14.89 -27.18
C GLU A 466 -26.28 16.37 -26.97
N ALA A 467 -25.30 17.21 -26.62
CA ALA A 467 -25.50 18.65 -26.49
C ALA A 467 -25.90 19.33 -27.82
N ASN A 468 -25.59 18.73 -28.97
CA ASN A 468 -25.98 19.20 -30.30
C ASN A 468 -27.24 18.49 -30.84
N GLY A 469 -27.94 17.73 -30.00
CA GLY A 469 -29.24 17.12 -30.32
C GLY A 469 -29.15 15.77 -31.02
N PHE A 470 -27.99 15.10 -31.00
CA PHE A 470 -27.89 13.72 -31.45
C PHE A 470 -28.58 12.79 -30.45
N THR A 471 -29.36 11.86 -30.97
CA THR A 471 -30.02 10.79 -30.21
C THR A 471 -29.05 9.64 -29.93
N ARG A 472 -29.39 8.77 -28.97
CA ARG A 472 -28.53 7.61 -28.64
C ARG A 472 -28.47 6.62 -29.79
N GLU A 473 -29.57 6.46 -30.52
CA GLU A 473 -29.68 5.63 -31.71
C GLU A 473 -28.75 6.14 -32.81
N GLN A 474 -28.74 7.45 -33.06
CA GLN A 474 -27.79 8.06 -34.01
C GLN A 474 -26.34 7.84 -33.58
N ILE A 475 -26.03 8.04 -32.30
CA ILE A 475 -24.67 7.82 -31.76
C ILE A 475 -24.26 6.34 -31.88
N TRP A 476 -25.21 5.42 -31.75
CA TRP A 476 -24.94 3.98 -31.90
C TRP A 476 -24.60 3.61 -33.34
N GLU A 477 -25.39 4.04 -34.32
CA GLU A 477 -25.13 3.75 -35.74
C GLU A 477 -23.78 4.33 -36.19
N GLY A 478 -23.42 5.53 -35.69
CA GLY A 478 -22.13 6.16 -35.95
C GLY A 478 -21.12 6.07 -34.81
N VAL A 479 -21.08 4.97 -34.02
CA VAL A 479 -20.29 4.91 -32.78
C VAL A 479 -18.79 5.19 -33.00
N GLN A 480 -18.27 4.96 -34.19
CA GLN A 480 -16.86 5.16 -34.54
C GLN A 480 -16.45 6.65 -34.47
N VAL A 481 -17.40 7.60 -34.47
CA VAL A 481 -17.13 9.03 -34.27
C VAL A 481 -16.37 9.29 -32.96
N VAL A 482 -16.58 8.46 -31.92
CA VAL A 482 -15.91 8.59 -30.62
C VAL A 482 -14.40 8.31 -30.66
N LEU A 483 -13.89 7.79 -31.78
CA LEU A 483 -12.46 7.50 -32.00
C LEU A 483 -11.66 8.74 -32.41
N TYR A 484 -12.32 9.86 -32.71
CA TYR A 484 -11.70 11.11 -33.14
C TYR A 484 -11.63 12.12 -32.01
N ASP A 485 -10.64 13.02 -32.06
CA ASP A 485 -10.48 14.09 -31.08
C ASP A 485 -11.73 14.97 -31.02
N VAL A 486 -12.17 15.28 -29.79
CA VAL A 486 -13.39 16.07 -29.54
C VAL A 486 -13.39 17.43 -30.27
N GLU A 487 -12.23 18.07 -30.44
CA GLU A 487 -12.14 19.35 -31.16
C GLU A 487 -12.46 19.20 -32.65
N LEU A 488 -12.00 18.10 -33.27
CA LEU A 488 -12.29 17.80 -34.68
C LEU A 488 -13.78 17.50 -34.85
N VAL A 489 -14.34 16.68 -33.96
CA VAL A 489 -15.78 16.37 -33.97
C VAL A 489 -16.59 17.66 -33.80
N ALA A 490 -16.22 18.52 -32.85
CA ALA A 490 -16.90 19.81 -32.63
C ALA A 490 -16.82 20.73 -33.85
N GLN A 491 -15.69 20.77 -34.54
CA GLN A 491 -15.55 21.53 -35.77
C GLN A 491 -16.50 21.01 -36.85
N GLN A 492 -16.55 19.70 -37.06
CA GLN A 492 -17.40 19.11 -38.10
C GLN A 492 -18.89 19.24 -37.78
N VAL A 493 -19.30 19.06 -36.52
CA VAL A 493 -20.68 19.27 -36.07
C VAL A 493 -21.15 20.70 -36.37
N ARG A 494 -20.29 21.71 -36.16
CA ARG A 494 -20.62 23.12 -36.48
C ARG A 494 -20.77 23.37 -37.98
N LEU A 495 -20.06 22.61 -38.82
CA LEU A 495 -20.10 22.77 -40.27
C LEU A 495 -21.30 22.06 -40.91
N LEU A 496 -21.92 21.08 -40.24
CA LEU A 496 -23.06 20.34 -40.78
C LEU A 496 -24.16 21.27 -41.32
N PRO A 497 -24.71 22.23 -40.55
CA PRO A 497 -25.84 23.03 -41.03
C PRO A 497 -25.50 23.95 -42.21
N THR A 498 -24.22 24.20 -42.47
CA THR A 498 -23.74 25.08 -43.55
C THR A 498 -23.34 24.32 -44.81
N ARG A 499 -23.30 22.99 -44.77
CA ARG A 499 -22.92 22.15 -45.91
C ARG A 499 -24.06 22.08 -46.92
N GLU A 500 -23.75 22.37 -48.18
CA GLU A 500 -24.72 22.33 -49.27
C GLU A 500 -25.24 20.90 -49.51
N GLU A 501 -24.38 19.89 -49.28
CA GLU A 501 -24.69 18.48 -49.56
C GLU A 501 -25.80 17.91 -48.66
N ILE A 502 -26.12 18.58 -47.56
CA ILE A 502 -27.08 18.10 -46.55
C ILE A 502 -28.27 19.04 -46.36
N GLN A 503 -28.49 19.97 -47.28
CA GLN A 503 -29.66 20.83 -47.24
C GLN A 503 -30.92 20.11 -47.76
N PRO A 504 -32.07 20.24 -47.08
CA PRO A 504 -32.28 20.95 -45.82
C PRO A 504 -31.80 20.14 -44.60
N PHE A 505 -30.98 20.75 -43.74
CA PHE A 505 -30.37 20.08 -42.58
C PHE A 505 -31.40 19.50 -41.59
N GLU A 506 -32.55 20.14 -41.47
CA GLU A 506 -33.64 19.77 -40.56
C GLU A 506 -34.22 18.38 -40.86
N ALA A 507 -34.13 17.91 -42.11
CA ALA A 507 -34.50 16.55 -42.47
C ALA A 507 -33.49 15.55 -41.88
N TRP A 508 -32.19 15.84 -42.02
CA TRP A 508 -31.10 15.01 -41.52
C TRP A 508 -31.02 14.96 -39.99
N ARG A 509 -31.45 16.02 -39.29
CA ARG A 509 -31.44 16.05 -37.82
C ARG A 509 -32.23 14.88 -37.21
N LYS A 510 -33.25 14.38 -37.92
CA LYS A 510 -34.10 13.26 -37.47
C LYS A 510 -33.65 11.90 -38.02
N ASP A 511 -32.69 11.87 -38.93
CA ASP A 511 -32.24 10.66 -39.60
C ASP A 511 -31.28 9.86 -38.72
N THR A 512 -31.42 8.54 -38.66
CA THR A 512 -30.59 7.65 -37.84
C THR A 512 -29.11 7.67 -38.23
N HIS A 513 -28.80 7.99 -39.49
CA HIS A 513 -27.45 7.95 -40.06
C HIS A 513 -26.68 9.28 -39.92
N LEU A 514 -27.20 10.25 -39.17
CA LEU A 514 -26.57 11.56 -39.01
C LEU A 514 -25.12 11.47 -38.46
N ALA A 515 -24.86 10.57 -37.51
CA ALA A 515 -23.52 10.38 -36.96
C ALA A 515 -22.57 9.67 -37.95
N GLU A 516 -23.08 8.74 -38.76
CA GLU A 516 -22.30 8.11 -39.84
C GLU A 516 -21.96 9.15 -40.92
N LEU A 517 -22.87 10.07 -41.23
CA LEU A 517 -22.62 11.17 -42.15
C LEU A 517 -21.55 12.13 -41.60
N LEU A 518 -21.56 12.39 -40.29
CA LEU A 518 -20.50 13.13 -39.62
C LEU A 518 -19.15 12.41 -39.73
N LEU A 519 -19.13 11.08 -39.54
CA LEU A 519 -17.95 10.25 -39.76
C LEU A 519 -17.44 10.35 -41.20
N TYR A 520 -18.34 10.24 -42.19
CA TYR A 520 -18.02 10.41 -43.60
C TYR A 520 -17.31 11.75 -43.87
N PHE A 521 -17.80 12.85 -43.31
CA PHE A 521 -17.17 14.16 -43.50
C PHE A 521 -15.81 14.31 -42.84
N MET A 522 -15.54 13.57 -41.76
CA MET A 522 -14.21 13.51 -41.14
C MET A 522 -13.21 12.73 -41.99
N GLU A 523 -13.68 11.70 -42.70
CA GLU A 523 -12.83 10.72 -43.37
C GLU A 523 -12.69 10.89 -44.89
N ARG A 524 -13.60 11.64 -45.54
CA ARG A 524 -13.63 11.74 -47.01
C ARG A 524 -12.31 12.23 -47.61
N ASP A 525 -11.64 13.17 -46.93
CA ASP A 525 -10.37 13.75 -47.37
C ASP A 525 -9.20 12.76 -47.24
N THR A 526 -9.34 11.73 -46.39
CA THR A 526 -8.31 10.73 -46.09
C THR A 526 -8.67 9.34 -46.59
N HIS A 527 -9.67 9.24 -47.48
CA HIS A 527 -10.08 7.99 -48.13
C HIS A 527 -10.39 6.86 -47.13
N PHE A 528 -11.00 7.19 -45.98
CA PHE A 528 -11.44 6.20 -44.98
C PHE A 528 -10.31 5.31 -44.42
N THR A 529 -9.10 5.86 -44.36
CA THR A 529 -7.93 5.17 -43.79
C THR A 529 -7.96 5.08 -42.26
N GLY A 530 -8.95 5.70 -41.61
CA GLY A 530 -8.99 5.86 -40.15
C GLY A 530 -7.97 6.87 -39.60
N LEU A 531 -7.25 7.58 -40.49
CA LEU A 531 -6.34 8.66 -40.17
C LEU A 531 -7.00 10.00 -40.47
N THR A 532 -6.70 11.01 -39.65
CA THR A 532 -7.13 12.38 -39.94
C THR A 532 -6.13 13.08 -40.87
N LYS A 533 -6.57 14.11 -41.60
CA LYS A 533 -5.68 14.95 -42.42
C LYS A 533 -4.53 15.55 -41.59
N MET A 534 -4.79 15.83 -40.32
CA MET A 534 -3.79 16.27 -39.34
C MET A 534 -2.80 15.16 -38.98
N ASP A 535 -3.24 13.90 -38.85
CA ASP A 535 -2.34 12.75 -38.64
C ASP A 535 -1.38 12.59 -39.83
N VAL A 536 -1.90 12.71 -41.05
CA VAL A 536 -1.10 12.62 -42.28
C VAL A 536 -0.07 13.76 -42.35
N LEU A 537 -0.49 15.00 -42.07
CA LEU A 537 0.41 16.16 -42.05
C LEU A 537 1.48 16.05 -40.95
N GLN A 538 1.14 15.52 -39.77
CA GLN A 538 2.11 15.28 -38.70
C GLN A 538 3.11 14.16 -39.03
N SER A 539 2.68 13.11 -39.76
CA SER A 539 3.62 12.09 -40.26
C SER A 539 4.59 12.64 -41.30
N LEU A 540 4.12 13.47 -42.24
CA LEU A 540 4.96 14.10 -43.27
C LEU A 540 5.97 15.10 -42.68
N SER A 541 5.56 15.85 -41.65
CA SER A 541 6.45 16.78 -40.93
C SER A 541 7.56 16.06 -40.15
N ARG A 542 7.35 14.78 -39.80
CA ARG A 542 8.31 13.97 -39.03
C ARG A 542 9.38 13.30 -39.89
N GLU A 543 9.04 12.87 -41.09
CA GLU A 543 10.03 12.33 -42.04
C GLU A 543 11.14 13.37 -42.33
N GLN A 544 10.80 14.66 -42.28
CA GLN A 544 11.78 15.75 -42.41
C GLN A 544 12.62 16.02 -41.14
N SER A 545 12.18 15.58 -39.95
CA SER A 545 12.90 15.77 -38.68
C SER A 545 13.78 14.59 -38.26
N TYR A 546 13.55 13.40 -38.81
CA TYR A 546 14.29 12.18 -38.45
C TYR A 546 15.76 12.23 -38.88
N ASP A 547 16.11 13.03 -39.88
CA ASP A 547 17.51 13.27 -40.28
C ASP A 547 18.32 14.10 -39.28
N ALA A 548 17.69 14.79 -38.31
CA ALA A 548 18.36 15.64 -37.33
C ALA A 548 18.49 15.03 -35.91
N SER A 549 17.81 13.91 -35.61
CA SER A 549 17.64 13.40 -34.24
C SER A 549 18.43 12.13 -33.89
N SER A 550 19.17 11.56 -34.85
CA SER A 550 20.08 10.42 -34.65
C SER A 550 21.18 10.72 -33.62
N SER A 551 21.57 11.98 -33.43
CA SER A 551 22.58 12.39 -32.43
C SER A 551 22.06 12.51 -30.98
N GLN A 552 20.73 12.56 -30.74
CA GLN A 552 20.18 12.68 -29.38
C GLN A 552 19.92 11.33 -28.70
N ARG A 553 19.81 10.24 -29.47
CA ARG A 553 19.67 8.87 -28.94
C ARG A 553 20.92 8.38 -28.20
N GLU A 554 22.12 8.73 -28.69
CA GLU A 554 23.40 8.36 -28.04
C GLU A 554 23.62 9.05 -26.68
N ILE A 555 23.06 10.26 -26.49
CA ILE A 555 23.23 11.02 -25.25
C ILE A 555 22.35 10.44 -24.12
N PHE A 556 21.16 9.93 -24.45
CA PHE A 556 20.23 9.36 -23.46
C PHE A 556 20.58 7.93 -23.04
N GLU A 557 21.12 7.09 -23.94
CA GLU A 557 21.61 5.75 -23.56
C GLU A 557 22.84 5.83 -22.64
N ASN A 558 23.71 6.82 -22.84
CA ASN A 558 24.87 7.04 -21.97
C ASN A 558 24.51 7.56 -20.56
N LEU A 559 23.43 8.32 -20.40
CA LEU A 559 22.99 8.77 -19.07
C LEU A 559 22.34 7.66 -18.22
N TYR A 560 21.73 6.65 -18.84
CA TYR A 560 21.05 5.55 -18.13
C TYR A 560 21.98 4.41 -17.73
N LEU A 561 23.05 4.15 -18.50
CA LEU A 561 24.06 3.15 -18.13
C LEU A 561 24.78 3.54 -16.82
N HIS A 562 25.05 4.83 -16.59
CA HIS A 562 25.72 5.31 -15.37
C HIS A 562 24.91 5.20 -14.08
N THR A 563 23.58 5.13 -14.13
CA THR A 563 22.73 4.95 -12.92
C THR A 563 22.48 3.48 -12.58
N SER A 564 22.71 2.55 -13.51
CA SER A 564 22.55 1.10 -13.29
C SER A 564 23.78 0.42 -12.69
N VAL A 565 24.99 0.97 -12.91
CA VAL A 565 26.25 0.41 -12.38
C VAL A 565 26.41 0.69 -10.87
N ALA A 566 25.86 1.78 -10.35
CA ALA A 566 25.99 2.16 -8.93
C ALA A 566 25.17 1.29 -7.94
N ARG A 567 24.44 0.27 -8.40
CA ARG A 567 23.63 -0.62 -7.54
C ARG A 567 24.11 -2.08 -7.46
N ASN A 568 25.14 -2.47 -8.21
CA ASN A 568 25.61 -3.86 -8.24
C ASN A 568 26.93 -4.13 -7.49
N ASP A 569 27.56 -3.13 -6.87
CA ASP A 569 28.86 -3.29 -6.20
C ASP A 569 28.82 -3.54 -4.67
N VAL A 570 27.70 -3.98 -4.11
CA VAL A 570 27.62 -4.34 -2.66
C VAL A 570 27.26 -5.81 -2.41
N VAL A 571 27.10 -6.64 -3.44
CA VAL A 571 26.87 -8.09 -3.25
C VAL A 571 27.73 -8.90 -4.19
N LYS A 572 29.05 -8.95 -3.92
CA LYS A 572 29.96 -10.00 -4.40
C LYS A 572 31.29 -9.98 -3.64
N ALA A 573 31.26 -10.51 -2.42
CA ALA A 573 32.46 -10.98 -1.72
C ALA A 573 32.11 -12.25 -0.94
N SER A 574 32.16 -13.41 -1.61
CA SER A 574 32.60 -14.71 -1.07
C SER A 574 32.21 -15.84 -2.02
N SER A 575 33.13 -16.19 -2.93
CA SER A 575 33.53 -17.58 -3.19
C SER A 575 34.49 -17.61 -4.38
N HIS A 576 35.79 -17.63 -4.09
CA HIS A 576 36.79 -18.25 -4.97
C HIS A 576 36.56 -19.78 -4.89
N ARG A 577 36.19 -20.42 -5.99
CA ARG A 577 37.06 -21.10 -6.96
C ARG A 577 37.88 -22.25 -6.36
N THR A 578 37.54 -23.46 -6.81
CA THR A 578 38.53 -24.38 -7.39
C THR A 578 37.86 -25.14 -8.55
N ASN A 579 38.44 -24.97 -9.74
CA ASN A 579 38.17 -25.73 -10.96
C ASN A 579 39.14 -26.91 -10.99
N VAL A 580 38.73 -28.09 -11.48
CA VAL A 580 39.58 -28.95 -12.34
C VAL A 580 38.71 -29.71 -13.37
N CYS A 581 39.01 -29.40 -14.64
CA CYS A 581 39.04 -30.16 -15.90
C CYS A 581 38.02 -31.25 -16.31
N ARG A 582 37.45 -31.00 -17.50
CA ARG A 582 37.38 -31.81 -18.75
C ARG A 582 37.05 -33.32 -18.64
N GLU A 583 35.98 -33.75 -19.30
CA GLU A 583 35.98 -34.37 -20.65
C GLU A 583 34.54 -34.75 -21.08
N LEU A 584 34.21 -34.49 -22.35
CA LEU A 584 33.14 -35.14 -23.13
C LEU A 584 33.71 -36.48 -23.68
N PRO A 585 32.95 -37.46 -24.25
CA PRO A 585 31.64 -37.30 -24.91
C PRO A 585 30.67 -38.54 -24.88
N LYS A 586 29.55 -38.39 -25.61
CA LYS A 586 28.77 -39.41 -26.36
C LYS A 586 27.71 -40.28 -25.66
N GLN A 587 26.50 -40.15 -26.24
CA GLN A 587 25.54 -41.20 -26.65
C GLN A 587 24.97 -42.16 -25.59
N LEU A 588 23.64 -42.19 -25.43
CA LEU A 588 22.78 -43.16 -26.11
C LEU A 588 21.30 -42.99 -25.73
N THR A 589 20.49 -43.36 -26.70
CA THR A 589 19.04 -43.50 -26.77
C THR A 589 18.41 -44.49 -25.78
N SER A 590 17.20 -44.20 -25.30
CA SER A 590 16.00 -45.07 -25.22
C SER A 590 15.04 -44.46 -24.17
N ARG A 591 13.80 -44.06 -24.46
CA ARG A 591 12.58 -44.77 -24.90
C ARG A 591 12.02 -45.76 -23.85
N VAL A 592 10.68 -45.71 -23.70
CA VAL A 592 9.74 -46.59 -22.96
C VAL A 592 9.39 -46.08 -21.55
N LYS A 593 8.28 -45.36 -21.37
CA LYS A 593 6.85 -45.78 -21.17
C LYS A 593 6.56 -46.40 -19.80
N ALA A 594 5.63 -45.72 -19.10
CA ALA A 594 4.48 -46.22 -18.36
C ALA A 594 4.69 -47.22 -17.21
N SER A 595 4.41 -46.72 -16.00
CA SER A 595 3.39 -47.23 -15.07
C SER A 595 3.06 -46.14 -14.06
#